data_AF-A0A0F9MLK9-F1
#
_entry.id   AF-A0A0F9MLK9-F1
#
_cell.length_a   1.000
_cell.length_b   1.000
_cell.length_c   1.000
_cell.angle_alpha   90.00
_cell.angle_beta   90.00
_cell.angle_gamma   90.00
#
_symmetry.space_group_name_H-M   'P 1'
#
loop_
_entity.id
_entity.type
_entity.pdbx_description
1 polymer ?
#
loop_
_entity_poly.entity_id
_entity_poly.type
_entity_poly.pdbx_seq_one_letter_code
_entity_poly.pdbx_strand_id
1 'polypeptide(L)'
;MENENGSQAEPVGDLAHCPNCNGPGIRKGKTIACQTCDASYRYTKEGPKLVELGPFDELSDRVSKLEGGAAEPHGPQPAEPVEPQPAEPVEPQPAEPEDDGI
;
A
#
# COMPACT_ATOMS: atom_id res chain seq x y z
N MET A 1 9.53 -32.67 50.33
CA MET A 1 10.35 -31.72 49.55
C MET A 1 9.64 -31.58 48.22
N GLU A 2 8.63 -30.71 48.19
CA GLU A 2 7.81 -30.47 47.00
C GLU A 2 8.28 -29.15 46.42
N ASN A 3 8.74 -29.22 45.17
CA ASN A 3 9.55 -28.20 44.54
C ASN A 3 8.67 -27.03 44.10
N GLU A 4 9.07 -25.83 44.51
CA GLU A 4 8.45 -24.55 44.20
C GLU A 4 8.50 -24.31 42.69
N ASN A 5 7.38 -24.58 42.00
CA ASN A 5 7.18 -24.21 40.60
C ASN A 5 6.87 -22.71 40.56
N GLY A 6 7.93 -21.91 40.67
CA GLY A 6 7.91 -20.47 40.46
C GLY A 6 7.58 -20.15 39.01
N SER A 7 6.29 -20.16 38.69
CA SER A 7 5.74 -19.61 37.45
C SER A 7 6.02 -18.10 37.44
N GLN A 8 7.18 -17.73 36.91
CA GLN A 8 7.51 -16.33 36.61
C GLN A 8 6.49 -15.85 35.58
N ALA A 9 5.50 -15.09 36.04
CA ALA A 9 4.61 -14.36 35.16
C ALA A 9 5.46 -13.40 34.33
N GLU A 10 5.64 -13.70 33.05
CA GLU A 10 6.29 -12.80 32.11
C GLU A 10 5.61 -11.43 32.18
N PRO A 11 6.33 -10.30 32.05
CA PRO A 11 5.70 -9.00 32.09
C PRO A 11 4.75 -8.88 30.91
N VAL A 12 3.46 -9.07 31.18
CA VAL A 12 2.37 -8.92 30.23
C VAL A 12 2.37 -7.45 29.81
N GLY A 13 2.95 -7.17 28.65
CA GLY A 13 2.92 -5.81 28.12
C GLY A 13 1.50 -5.41 27.77
N ASP A 14 1.18 -4.12 27.88
CA ASP A 14 -0.13 -3.59 27.53
C ASP A 14 -0.38 -3.73 26.03
N LEU A 15 -1.61 -4.11 25.65
CA LEU A 15 -2.01 -4.11 24.25
C LEU A 15 -1.95 -2.68 23.70
N ALA A 16 -1.27 -2.50 22.57
CA ALA A 16 -1.12 -1.20 21.92
C ALA A 16 -1.18 -1.33 20.41
N HIS A 17 -1.38 -0.20 19.73
CA HIS A 17 -1.34 -0.13 18.27
C HIS A 17 0.05 0.29 17.80
N CYS A 18 0.54 -0.37 16.74
CA CYS A 18 1.78 -0.02 16.09
C CYS A 18 1.66 1.37 15.44
N PRO A 19 2.60 2.30 15.67
CA PRO A 19 2.55 3.63 15.07
C PRO A 19 2.79 3.65 13.55
N ASN A 20 3.26 2.55 12.95
CA ASN A 20 3.56 2.46 11.53
C ASN A 20 2.46 1.80 10.71
N CYS A 21 2.02 0.60 11.11
CA CYS A 21 1.00 -0.14 10.36
C CYS A 21 -0.38 -0.18 11.05
N ASN A 22 -0.53 0.47 12.21
CA ASN A 22 -1.73 0.40 13.07
C ASN A 22 -2.13 -1.03 13.49
N GLY A 23 -1.23 -2.01 13.31
CA GLY A 23 -1.44 -3.40 13.70
C GLY A 23 -1.28 -3.64 15.21
N PRO A 24 -1.59 -4.85 15.68
CA PRO A 24 -1.41 -5.23 17.07
C PRO A 24 0.07 -5.15 17.49
N GLY A 25 0.29 -4.59 18.67
CA GLY A 25 1.60 -4.51 19.29
C GLY A 25 1.52 -4.68 20.80
N ILE A 26 2.66 -5.00 21.39
CA ILE A 26 2.82 -5.15 22.84
C ILE A 26 3.68 -4.00 23.35
N ARG A 27 3.13 -3.20 24.25
CA ARG A 27 3.85 -2.10 24.89
C ARG A 27 4.53 -2.56 26.16
N LYS A 28 5.84 -2.38 26.23
CA LYS A 28 6.66 -2.56 27.44
C LYS A 28 7.29 -1.23 27.81
N GLY A 29 6.63 -0.50 28.72
CA GLY A 29 7.03 0.83 29.16
C GLY A 29 7.00 1.87 28.04
N LYS A 30 8.18 2.29 27.57
CA LYS A 30 8.33 3.27 26.47
C LYS A 30 8.49 2.61 25.11
N THR A 31 8.54 1.29 25.04
CA THR A 31 8.76 0.55 23.79
C THR A 31 7.47 -0.16 23.37
N ILE A 32 7.16 -0.18 22.07
CA ILE A 32 6.11 -1.01 21.47
C ILE A 32 6.79 -1.95 20.47
N ALA A 33 6.58 -3.25 20.62
CA ALA A 33 6.93 -4.25 19.61
C ALA A 33 5.69 -4.59 18.78
N CYS A 34 5.75 -4.40 17.46
CA CYS A 34 4.66 -4.75 16.56
C CYS A 34 4.73 -6.22 16.16
N GLN A 35 3.59 -6.92 16.18
CA GLN A 35 3.49 -8.33 15.78
C GLN A 35 3.19 -8.52 14.28
N THR A 36 3.13 -7.43 13.51
CA THR A 36 2.73 -7.46 12.09
C THR A 36 3.84 -7.01 11.16
N CYS A 37 4.65 -6.04 11.58
CA CYS A 37 5.77 -5.52 10.80
C CYS A 37 7.11 -5.72 11.48
N ASP A 38 7.10 -6.46 12.60
CA ASP A 38 8.26 -6.82 13.43
C ASP A 38 9.15 -5.65 13.83
N ALA A 39 8.57 -4.45 13.85
CA ALA A 39 9.25 -3.23 14.21
C ALA A 39 9.04 -2.90 15.70
N SER A 40 10.13 -2.48 16.34
CA SER A 40 10.14 -1.96 17.70
C SER A 40 10.28 -0.44 17.70
N TYR A 41 9.37 0.24 18.38
CA TYR A 41 9.32 1.69 18.49
C TYR A 41 9.51 2.13 19.93
N ARG A 42 10.32 3.17 20.17
CA ARG A 42 10.48 3.82 21.47
C ARG A 42 9.84 5.21 21.47
N TYR A 43 8.95 5.46 22.41
CA TYR A 43 8.34 6.77 22.62
C TYR A 43 9.30 7.71 23.33
N THR A 44 9.64 8.79 22.63
CA THR A 44 10.36 9.94 23.19
C THR A 44 9.42 11.15 23.29
N LYS A 45 9.92 12.29 23.77
CA LYS A 45 9.16 13.55 23.80
C LYS A 45 8.79 14.05 22.40
N GLU A 46 9.56 13.66 21.39
CA GLU A 46 9.36 14.06 19.99
C GLU A 46 8.38 13.12 19.25
N GLY A 47 8.04 11.97 19.84
CA GLY A 47 7.19 10.95 19.24
C GLY A 47 7.80 9.54 19.24
N PRO A 48 7.15 8.57 18.59
CA PRO A 48 7.68 7.21 18.44
C PRO A 48 8.87 7.21 17.47
N LYS A 49 10.03 6.76 17.94
CA LYS A 49 11.22 6.50 17.10
C LYS A 49 11.40 5.02 16.88
N LEU A 50 11.67 4.64 15.63
CA LEU A 50 12.04 3.27 15.27
C LEU A 50 13.38 2.92 15.93
N VAL A 51 13.42 1.81 16.67
CA VAL A 51 14.61 1.30 17.35
C VAL A 51 15.20 0.13 16.58
N GLU A 52 14.33 -0.79 16.18
CA GLU A 52 14.71 -2.03 15.53
C GLU A 52 13.63 -2.36 14.50
N LEU A 53 14.06 -2.68 13.29
CA LEU A 53 13.27 -3.46 12.34
C LEU A 53 13.72 -4.90 12.58
N GLY A 54 12.79 -5.85 12.65
CA GLY A 54 13.05 -7.26 12.95
C GLY A 54 14.14 -7.92 12.08
N PRO A 55 14.32 -9.24 12.18
CA PRO A 55 15.46 -9.91 11.54
C PRO A 55 15.60 -9.54 10.06
N PHE A 56 16.84 -9.25 9.65
CA PHE A 56 17.13 -8.74 8.30
C PHE A 56 16.59 -9.67 7.20
N ASP A 57 16.57 -10.98 7.43
CA ASP A 57 16.04 -11.98 6.51
C ASP A 57 14.56 -11.71 6.15
N GLU A 58 13.76 -11.36 7.15
CA GLU A 58 12.33 -11.08 7.00
C GLU A 58 12.09 -9.72 6.34
N LEU A 59 12.96 -8.75 6.60
CA LEU A 59 12.98 -7.49 5.86
C LEU A 59 13.35 -7.72 4.38
N SER A 60 14.33 -8.57 4.12
CA SER A 60 14.79 -8.92 2.77
C SER A 60 13.72 -9.67 1.98
N ASP A 61 12.98 -10.58 2.61
CA ASP A 61 11.82 -11.25 1.99
C ASP A 61 10.74 -10.24 1.62
N ARG A 62 10.40 -9.32 2.53
CA ARG A 62 9.41 -8.26 2.26
C ARG A 62 9.83 -7.34 1.12
N VAL A 63 11.11 -6.97 1.06
CA VAL A 63 11.66 -6.17 -0.04
C VAL A 63 11.60 -6.98 -1.34
N SER A 64 12.04 -8.24 -1.32
CA SER A 64 11.97 -9.15 -2.48
C SER A 64 10.54 -9.34 -2.98
N LYS A 65 9.55 -9.37 -2.09
CA LYS A 65 8.13 -9.44 -2.43
C LYS A 65 7.59 -8.13 -3.02
N LEU A 66 8.10 -6.98 -2.59
CA LEU A 66 7.75 -5.68 -3.17
C LEU A 66 8.40 -5.47 -4.54
N GLU A 67 9.66 -5.91 -4.69
CA GLU A 67 10.41 -5.85 -5.95
C GLU A 67 9.89 -6.88 -6.97
N GLY A 68 9.52 -8.08 -6.51
CA GLY A 68 8.94 -9.15 -7.33
C GLY A 68 7.44 -9.03 -7.56
N GLY A 69 6.74 -8.25 -6.73
CA GLY A 69 5.30 -7.96 -6.84
C GLY A 69 4.97 -6.78 -7.76
N ALA A 70 5.98 -6.21 -8.43
CA ALA A 70 5.81 -5.21 -9.48
C ALA A 70 5.55 -5.83 -10.88
N ALA A 71 4.98 -7.04 -10.91
CA ALA A 71 4.28 -7.58 -12.07
C ALA A 71 2.88 -7.99 -11.57
N GLU A 72 1.79 -7.28 -11.83
CA GLU A 72 1.47 -6.48 -13.01
C GLU A 72 1.02 -5.07 -12.62
N PRO A 73 1.41 -4.03 -13.38
CA PRO A 73 0.58 -2.85 -13.43
C PRO A 73 -0.76 -3.28 -14.01
N HIS A 74 -1.81 -3.31 -13.21
CA HIS A 74 -3.10 -2.80 -13.70
C HIS A 74 -2.93 -1.29 -13.95
N GLY A 75 -2.06 -0.93 -14.89
CA GLY A 75 -2.36 0.25 -15.68
C GLY A 75 -3.73 0.00 -16.31
N PRO A 76 -4.51 1.04 -16.63
CA PRO A 76 -5.46 0.85 -17.70
C PRO A 76 -4.65 0.20 -18.83
N GLN A 77 -5.04 -0.99 -19.28
CA GLN A 77 -4.62 -1.50 -20.58
C GLN A 77 -4.62 -0.26 -21.48
N PRO A 78 -3.50 0.13 -22.12
CA PRO A 78 -3.59 1.19 -23.09
C PRO A 78 -4.67 0.72 -24.05
N ALA A 79 -5.85 1.34 -23.96
CA ALA A 79 -6.91 1.08 -24.89
C ALA A 79 -6.21 1.30 -26.23
N GLU A 80 -6.15 0.24 -27.03
CA GLU A 80 -5.57 0.33 -28.38
C GLU A 80 -6.09 1.65 -28.95
N PRO A 81 -5.21 2.53 -29.45
CA PRO A 81 -5.66 3.81 -29.96
C PRO A 81 -6.74 3.49 -30.99
N VAL A 82 -7.99 3.78 -30.66
CA VAL A 82 -9.05 3.76 -31.64
C VAL A 82 -8.60 4.81 -32.63
N GLU A 83 -8.13 4.36 -33.79
CA GLU A 83 -7.81 5.25 -34.89
C GLU A 83 -9.04 6.12 -35.09
N PRO A 84 -8.91 7.46 -35.05
CA PRO A 84 -10.02 8.31 -35.37
C PRO A 84 -10.38 7.99 -36.82
N GLN A 85 -11.52 7.33 -37.01
CA GLN A 85 -12.09 7.16 -38.34
C GLN A 85 -12.19 8.56 -38.95
N PRO A 86 -11.55 8.81 -40.11
CA PRO A 86 -11.65 10.10 -40.75
C PRO A 86 -13.14 10.39 -40.98
N ALA A 87 -13.60 11.53 -40.46
CA ALA A 87 -14.93 12.00 -40.77
C ALA A 87 -15.02 12.11 -42.30
N GLU A 88 -15.92 11.34 -42.90
CA GLU A 88 -16.17 11.42 -44.32
C GLU A 88 -16.50 12.89 -44.65
N PRO A 89 -15.81 13.50 -45.62
CA PRO A 89 -16.13 14.85 -46.01
C PRO A 89 -17.57 14.85 -46.53
N VAL A 90 -18.45 15.59 -45.85
CA VAL A 90 -19.74 15.96 -46.41
C VAL A 90 -19.45 16.73 -47.69
N GLU A 91 -19.79 16.12 -48.82
CA GLU A 91 -19.78 16.79 -50.11
C GLU A 91 -20.76 17.98 -50.03
N PRO A 92 -20.34 19.20 -50.41
CA PRO A 92 -21.27 20.30 -50.54
C PRO A 92 -22.27 19.94 -51.62
N GLN A 93 -23.56 19.87 -51.26
CA GLN A 93 -24.61 19.70 -52.25
C GLN A 93 -24.54 20.86 -53.26
N PRO A 94 -24.63 20.57 -54.57
CA PRO A 94 -24.73 21.63 -55.57
C PRO A 94 -25.95 22.49 -55.26
N ALA A 95 -25.77 23.81 -55.24
CA ALA A 95 -26.90 24.73 -55.24
C ALA A 95 -27.72 24.46 -56.51
N GLU A 96 -28.97 24.05 -56.35
CA GLU A 96 -29.92 24.01 -57.45
C GLU A 96 -30.04 25.43 -58.00
N PRO A 97 -29.78 25.67 -59.30
CA PRO A 97 -30.17 26.93 -59.91
C PRO A 97 -31.69 26.96 -59.93
N GLU A 98 -32.27 27.96 -59.26
CA GLU A 98 -33.68 28.32 -59.44
C GLU A 98 -33.88 28.66 -60.92
N ASP A 99 -34.46 27.69 -61.63
CA ASP A 99 -34.91 27.78 -63.00
C ASP A 99 -35.99 28.86 -63.11
N ASP A 100 -35.78 29.72 -64.10
CA ASP A 100 -36.43 30.98 -64.37
C ASP A 100 -37.94 30.77 -64.62
N GLY A 101 -38.75 31.13 -63.62
CA GLY A 101 -40.19 31.13 -63.70
C GLY A 101 -40.76 32.46 -64.22
N ILE A 102 -41.09 32.46 -65.51
CA ILE A 102 -42.09 33.31 -66.23
C ILE A 102 -41.63 34.71 -66.67
#